data_AF-A0A1A6H5C5-F1
#
_entry.id   AF-A0A1A6H5C5-F1
#
_cell.length_a   1.000
_cell.length_b   1.000
_cell.length_c   1.000
_cell.angle_alpha   90.00
_cell.angle_beta   90.00
_cell.angle_gamma   90.00
#
_symmetry.space_group_name_H-M   'P 1'
#
loop_
_entity.id
_entity.type
_entity.pdbx_description
1 polymer ?
#
loop_
_entity_poly.entity_id
_entity_poly.type
_entity_poly.pdbx_seq_one_letter_code
_entity_poly.pdbx_strand_id
1 'polypeptide(L)'
;MSSQVEPETRAVIQWIRSLNFILSANMHGGAVVANYPYDKSLEHRFRSPHHRTSNSPTPDDQLFQTLAKVYSYAHGWMHQGWNCGDYFPDGITNGASWYSLSKGMQDFNYLHTNCFEITLELSCNKFPPQEQLQREWLGNREALIQFLEQVHQGIKGMVLDENCNNLTGAVISVTGINHDVTSGEHGDYFRLLLPGTYTVTAKAPGYDPKTETVTVGPAGPTVVDFQLNRSTSQVYPMPKAPGRGQGSKPKQARTSRKKDLATKRHRGPA
;
A
#
# COMPACT_ATOMS: atom_id res chain seq x y z
N MET A 1 23.60 -10.06 -13.81
CA MET A 1 22.39 -10.54 -13.12
C MET A 1 21.20 -10.22 -14.02
N SER A 2 20.35 -11.21 -14.33
CA SER A 2 19.16 -10.98 -15.17
C SER A 2 18.19 -10.03 -14.46
N SER A 3 17.60 -9.07 -15.19
CA SER A 3 16.49 -8.26 -14.70
C SER A 3 15.34 -9.19 -14.27
N GLN A 4 14.79 -9.00 -13.07
CA GLN A 4 13.67 -9.81 -12.56
C GLN A 4 12.29 -9.39 -13.10
N VAL A 5 12.25 -8.27 -13.84
CA VAL A 5 11.04 -7.70 -14.45
C VAL A 5 11.35 -7.20 -15.87
N GLU A 6 10.33 -7.15 -16.72
CA GLU A 6 10.40 -6.58 -18.06
C GLU A 6 10.66 -5.07 -18.04
N PRO A 7 11.19 -4.47 -19.13
CA PRO A 7 11.54 -3.05 -19.16
C PRO A 7 10.33 -2.12 -18.90
N GLU A 8 9.15 -2.45 -19.42
CA GLU A 8 7.92 -1.69 -19.19
C GLU A 8 7.51 -1.75 -17.72
N THR A 9 7.52 -2.94 -17.13
CA THR A 9 7.24 -3.13 -15.69
C THR A 9 8.22 -2.33 -14.84
N ARG A 10 9.51 -2.34 -15.17
CA ARG A 10 10.52 -1.54 -14.47
C ARG A 10 10.23 -0.05 -14.57
N ALA A 11 9.88 0.44 -15.75
CA ALA A 11 9.57 1.85 -15.97
C ALA A 11 8.35 2.29 -15.15
N VAL A 12 7.28 1.48 -15.15
CA VAL A 12 6.07 1.77 -14.38
C VAL A 12 6.33 1.71 -12.87
N ILE A 13 7.09 0.72 -12.36
CA ILE A 13 7.48 0.69 -10.94
C ILE A 13 8.26 1.96 -10.54
N GLN A 14 9.16 2.44 -11.40
CA GLN A 14 9.89 3.69 -11.16
C GLN A 14 8.95 4.90 -11.16
N TRP A 15 8.01 4.94 -12.10
CA TRP A 15 7.05 6.04 -12.21
C TRP A 15 6.09 6.11 -11.02
N ILE A 16 5.46 5.00 -10.63
CA ILE A 16 4.53 4.96 -9.48
C ILE A 16 5.26 5.35 -8.19
N ARG A 17 6.57 5.07 -8.07
CA ARG A 17 7.39 5.49 -6.91
C ARG A 17 7.89 6.94 -6.98
N SER A 18 7.82 7.58 -8.14
CA SER A 18 8.34 8.94 -8.34
C SER A 18 7.36 10.03 -7.92
N LEU A 19 6.08 9.68 -7.76
CA LEU A 19 5.01 10.59 -7.39
C LEU A 19 4.13 9.93 -6.33
N ASN A 20 3.50 10.74 -5.48
CA ASN A 20 2.53 10.26 -4.50
C ASN A 20 1.15 10.07 -5.17
N PHE A 21 1.01 9.04 -6.01
CA PHE A 21 -0.28 8.70 -6.61
C PHE A 21 -1.29 8.25 -5.54
N ILE A 22 -2.52 8.73 -5.65
CA ILE A 22 -3.58 8.49 -4.65
C ILE A 22 -4.65 7.54 -5.18
N LEU A 23 -5.11 7.76 -6.40
CA LEU A 23 -6.11 6.95 -7.08
C LEU A 23 -5.63 6.64 -8.50
N SER A 24 -5.84 5.41 -8.95
CA SER A 24 -5.47 4.95 -10.29
C SER A 24 -6.52 3.98 -10.84
N ALA A 25 -6.55 3.85 -12.16
CA ALA A 25 -7.20 2.73 -12.82
C ALA A 25 -6.36 2.27 -14.01
N ASN A 26 -6.19 0.96 -14.16
CA ASN A 26 -5.62 0.36 -15.36
C ASN A 26 -6.74 -0.22 -16.24
N MET A 27 -6.61 -0.10 -17.57
CA MET A 27 -7.69 -0.41 -18.52
C MET A 27 -7.37 -1.66 -19.34
N HIS A 28 -8.36 -2.54 -19.43
CA HIS A 28 -8.28 -3.87 -20.03
C HIS A 28 -9.48 -4.13 -20.96
N GLY A 29 -9.41 -5.24 -21.69
CA GLY A 29 -10.51 -5.75 -22.50
C GLY A 29 -10.57 -7.28 -22.47
N GLY A 30 -11.76 -7.81 -22.69
CA GLY A 30 -12.10 -9.23 -22.61
C GLY A 30 -13.36 -9.48 -21.78
N ALA A 31 -13.75 -8.52 -20.94
CA ALA A 31 -15.01 -8.51 -20.18
C ALA A 31 -15.56 -7.09 -20.10
N VAL A 32 -16.67 -6.90 -19.36
CA VAL A 32 -17.19 -5.57 -18.99
C VAL A 32 -17.50 -5.58 -17.49
N VAL A 33 -16.54 -5.13 -16.67
CA VAL A 33 -16.62 -5.16 -15.21
C VAL A 33 -15.55 -4.25 -14.59
N ALA A 34 -15.86 -3.62 -13.45
CA ALA A 34 -14.86 -2.95 -12.61
C ALA A 34 -14.32 -3.92 -11.56
N ASN A 35 -13.09 -4.39 -11.77
CA ASN A 35 -12.36 -5.32 -10.92
C ASN A 35 -11.59 -4.56 -9.84
N TYR A 36 -11.70 -4.99 -8.58
CA TYR A 36 -11.02 -4.36 -7.46
C TYR A 36 -10.21 -5.35 -6.60
N PRO A 37 -9.20 -4.87 -5.85
CA PRO A 37 -8.34 -5.71 -5.02
C PRO A 37 -9.05 -6.58 -3.97
N TYR A 38 -8.42 -7.67 -3.50
CA TYR A 38 -7.19 -8.25 -4.06
C TYR A 38 -7.46 -9.14 -5.27
N ASP A 39 -6.51 -9.19 -6.21
CA ASP A 39 -6.53 -10.12 -7.34
C ASP A 39 -6.10 -11.54 -6.94
N LYS A 40 -5.25 -11.66 -5.92
CA LYS A 40 -4.72 -12.97 -5.49
C LYS A 40 -5.53 -13.52 -4.31
N SER A 41 -6.13 -14.70 -4.49
CA SER A 41 -6.75 -15.46 -3.39
C SER A 41 -5.70 -15.97 -2.39
N LEU A 42 -6.07 -15.96 -1.10
CA LEU A 42 -5.28 -16.53 0.00
C LEU A 42 -5.33 -18.07 0.03
N GLU A 43 -6.31 -18.69 -0.62
CA GLU A 43 -6.47 -20.14 -0.64
C GLU A 43 -5.52 -20.81 -1.66
N HIS A 44 -5.01 -21.98 -1.28
CA HIS A 44 -4.24 -22.82 -2.19
C HIS A 44 -5.17 -23.38 -3.28
N ARG A 45 -4.83 -23.12 -4.55
CA ARG A 45 -5.56 -23.58 -5.74
C ARG A 45 -5.99 -25.05 -5.63
N PHE A 46 -7.27 -25.31 -5.36
CA PHE A 46 -7.88 -26.54 -5.82
C PHE A 46 -8.07 -26.42 -7.34
N ARG A 47 -7.34 -27.25 -8.09
CA ARG A 47 -7.30 -27.23 -9.56
C ARG A 47 -8.68 -27.55 -10.13
N SER A 48 -9.49 -26.54 -10.35
CA SER A 48 -10.62 -26.64 -11.27
C SER A 48 -10.68 -25.37 -12.12
N PRO A 49 -10.59 -25.47 -13.45
CA PRO A 49 -10.62 -24.31 -14.36
C PRO A 49 -11.97 -23.58 -14.40
N HIS A 50 -12.97 -24.02 -13.62
CA HIS A 50 -14.34 -23.50 -13.64
C HIS A 50 -14.86 -23.08 -12.27
N HIS A 51 -13.99 -23.02 -11.24
CA HIS A 51 -14.38 -22.49 -9.94
C HIS A 51 -13.95 -21.04 -9.80
N ARG A 52 -14.93 -20.16 -9.59
CA ARG A 52 -14.74 -18.86 -8.96
C ARG A 52 -13.95 -19.11 -7.67
N THR A 53 -12.80 -18.48 -7.54
CA THR A 53 -11.98 -18.57 -6.33
C THR A 53 -12.64 -17.77 -5.19
N SER A 54 -12.19 -17.99 -3.96
CA SER A 54 -12.77 -17.28 -2.82
C SER A 54 -12.47 -15.78 -2.87
N ASN A 55 -13.44 -14.99 -2.41
CA ASN A 55 -13.31 -13.55 -2.24
C ASN A 55 -12.10 -13.23 -1.33
N SER A 56 -11.27 -12.27 -1.73
CA SER A 56 -10.08 -11.85 -0.98
C SER A 56 -10.14 -10.33 -0.74
N PRO A 57 -10.91 -9.87 0.26
CA PRO A 57 -11.13 -8.46 0.51
C PRO A 57 -9.88 -7.76 1.05
N THR A 58 -9.74 -6.46 0.77
CA THR A 58 -8.72 -5.61 1.39
C THR A 58 -9.19 -5.03 2.73
N PRO A 59 -8.29 -4.43 3.52
CA PRO A 59 -8.68 -3.59 4.66
C PRO A 59 -9.62 -2.43 4.28
N ASP A 60 -9.54 -1.95 3.03
CA ASP A 60 -10.34 -0.85 2.48
C ASP A 60 -11.45 -1.37 1.50
N ASP A 61 -11.94 -2.60 1.69
CA ASP A 61 -12.85 -3.28 0.76
C ASP A 61 -14.13 -2.49 0.45
N GLN A 62 -14.76 -1.86 1.45
CA GLN A 62 -15.95 -1.03 1.24
C GLN A 62 -15.65 0.20 0.37
N LEU A 63 -14.48 0.80 0.54
CA LEU A 63 -14.04 1.92 -0.30
C LEU A 63 -13.82 1.43 -1.73
N PHE A 64 -13.12 0.32 -1.94
CA PHE A 64 -12.90 -0.25 -3.27
C PHE A 64 -14.19 -0.63 -3.98
N GLN A 65 -15.14 -1.26 -3.27
CA GLN A 65 -16.47 -1.53 -3.83
C GLN A 65 -17.17 -0.24 -4.26
N THR A 66 -17.06 0.82 -3.46
CA THR A 66 -17.64 2.13 -3.80
C THR A 66 -16.97 2.73 -5.04
N LEU A 67 -15.64 2.75 -5.10
CA LEU A 67 -14.87 3.24 -6.26
C LEU A 67 -15.21 2.48 -7.54
N ALA A 68 -15.31 1.15 -7.47
CA ALA A 68 -15.70 0.31 -8.59
C ALA A 68 -17.15 0.59 -9.03
N LYS A 69 -18.08 0.78 -8.08
CA LYS A 69 -19.48 1.13 -8.37
C LYS A 69 -19.60 2.49 -9.05
N VAL A 70 -18.84 3.49 -8.62
CA VAL A 70 -18.84 4.81 -9.27
C VAL A 70 -18.60 4.68 -10.77
N TYR A 71 -17.55 3.94 -11.17
CA TYR A 71 -17.28 3.71 -12.58
C TYR A 71 -18.41 2.90 -13.25
N SER A 72 -18.79 1.77 -12.65
CA SER A 72 -19.76 0.84 -13.23
C SER A 72 -21.14 1.46 -13.48
N TYR A 73 -21.67 2.23 -12.52
CA TYR A 73 -22.97 2.89 -12.62
C TYR A 73 -22.97 4.12 -13.53
N ALA A 74 -21.84 4.83 -13.63
CA ALA A 74 -21.68 5.91 -14.59
C ALA A 74 -21.42 5.41 -16.02
N HIS A 75 -20.92 4.17 -16.16
CA HIS A 75 -20.70 3.55 -17.46
C HIS A 75 -22.03 3.16 -18.14
N GLY A 76 -22.09 3.33 -19.46
CA GLY A 76 -23.32 3.18 -20.24
C GLY A 76 -24.02 1.81 -20.13
N TRP A 77 -23.30 0.74 -19.78
CA TRP A 77 -23.89 -0.61 -19.65
C TRP A 77 -23.17 -1.56 -18.68
N MET A 78 -22.17 -1.10 -17.91
CA MET A 78 -21.39 -2.02 -17.03
C MET A 78 -22.22 -2.48 -15.85
N HIS A 79 -22.94 -1.56 -15.19
CA HIS A 79 -23.83 -1.84 -14.07
C HIS A 79 -24.95 -2.84 -14.35
N GLN A 80 -25.29 -3.09 -15.62
CA GLN A 80 -26.27 -4.12 -15.99
C GLN A 80 -25.80 -5.51 -15.55
N GLY A 81 -24.49 -5.69 -15.39
CA GLY A 81 -23.86 -6.89 -14.86
C GLY A 81 -23.81 -8.06 -15.83
N TRP A 82 -24.70 -8.14 -16.81
CA TRP A 82 -24.72 -9.19 -17.83
C TRP A 82 -24.06 -8.75 -19.12
N ASN A 83 -22.79 -9.08 -19.29
CA ASN A 83 -21.99 -8.72 -20.47
C ASN A 83 -21.08 -9.89 -20.86
N CYS A 84 -20.82 -10.07 -22.15
CA CYS A 84 -19.86 -11.07 -22.66
C CYS A 84 -20.16 -12.55 -22.27
N GLY A 85 -21.36 -12.85 -21.78
CA GLY A 85 -21.70 -14.17 -21.22
C GLY A 85 -21.36 -14.33 -19.73
N ASP A 86 -20.82 -13.30 -19.09
CA ASP A 86 -20.55 -13.22 -17.66
C ASP A 86 -21.66 -12.46 -16.92
N TYR A 87 -21.79 -12.77 -15.63
CA TYR A 87 -22.67 -12.03 -14.71
C TYR A 87 -21.90 -11.53 -13.48
N PHE A 88 -21.82 -10.21 -13.38
CA PHE A 88 -21.23 -9.46 -12.27
C PHE A 88 -22.30 -8.55 -11.65
N PRO A 89 -22.84 -8.87 -10.46
CA PRO A 89 -23.76 -7.98 -9.77
C PRO A 89 -23.17 -6.56 -9.64
N ASP A 90 -24.00 -5.55 -9.95
CA ASP A 90 -23.61 -4.14 -9.99
C ASP A 90 -22.46 -3.81 -10.97
N GLY A 91 -22.08 -4.73 -11.85
CA GLY A 91 -20.96 -4.56 -12.79
C GLY A 91 -19.58 -4.46 -12.12
N ILE A 92 -19.43 -5.00 -10.91
CA ILE A 92 -18.15 -5.00 -10.17
C ILE A 92 -17.73 -6.42 -9.77
N THR A 93 -16.45 -6.61 -9.47
CA THR A 93 -15.98 -7.88 -8.90
C THR A 93 -14.70 -7.72 -8.08
N ASN A 94 -14.56 -8.49 -7.00
CA ASN A 94 -13.26 -8.70 -6.38
C ASN A 94 -12.42 -9.61 -7.29
N GLY A 95 -11.18 -9.24 -7.59
CA GLY A 95 -10.40 -9.95 -8.60
C GLY A 95 -10.15 -11.42 -8.25
N ALA A 96 -9.80 -11.70 -7.00
CA ALA A 96 -9.67 -13.07 -6.52
C ALA A 96 -11.01 -13.83 -6.56
N SER A 97 -12.16 -13.18 -6.40
CA SER A 97 -13.46 -13.85 -6.55
C SER A 97 -13.78 -14.22 -8.00
N TRP A 98 -13.28 -13.48 -8.98
CA TRP A 98 -13.46 -13.78 -10.39
C TRP A 98 -12.50 -14.89 -10.84
N TYR A 99 -11.20 -14.62 -10.75
CA TYR A 99 -10.14 -15.62 -10.90
C TYR A 99 -8.85 -15.12 -10.23
N SER A 100 -8.24 -15.98 -9.42
CA SER A 100 -6.99 -15.62 -8.72
C SER A 100 -5.83 -15.34 -9.68
N LEU A 101 -5.31 -14.12 -9.63
CA LEU A 101 -4.15 -13.65 -10.39
C LEU A 101 -3.07 -13.14 -9.44
N SER A 102 -1.82 -13.49 -9.71
CA SER A 102 -0.67 -13.02 -8.92
C SER A 102 0.28 -12.19 -9.76
N LYS A 103 0.98 -11.25 -9.12
CA LYS A 103 1.93 -10.32 -9.78
C LYS A 103 1.25 -9.32 -10.72
N GLY A 104 -0.02 -8.99 -10.45
CA GLY A 104 -0.73 -7.90 -11.10
C GLY A 104 -0.26 -6.53 -10.62
N MET A 105 -0.43 -5.51 -11.46
CA MET A 105 -0.07 -4.13 -11.14
C MET A 105 -1.04 -3.49 -10.13
N GLN A 106 -2.31 -3.89 -10.16
CA GLN A 106 -3.36 -3.39 -9.26
C GLN A 106 -3.00 -3.61 -7.79
N ASP A 107 -2.77 -4.87 -7.38
CA ASP A 107 -2.35 -5.19 -6.01
C ASP A 107 -0.97 -4.60 -5.66
N PHE A 108 -0.07 -4.44 -6.64
CA PHE A 108 1.23 -3.82 -6.42
C PHE A 108 1.10 -2.36 -5.97
N ASN A 109 0.23 -1.58 -6.62
CA ASN A 109 -0.04 -0.19 -6.24
C ASN A 109 -0.43 -0.09 -4.76
N TYR A 110 -1.44 -0.86 -4.36
CA TYR A 110 -2.00 -0.83 -3.01
C TYR A 110 -1.03 -1.36 -1.95
N LEU A 111 -0.20 -2.36 -2.26
CA LEU A 111 0.70 -2.97 -1.28
C LEU A 111 2.05 -2.26 -1.15
N HIS A 112 2.46 -1.48 -2.14
CA HIS A 112 3.80 -0.88 -2.19
C HIS A 112 3.83 0.64 -2.25
N THR A 113 2.67 1.30 -2.35
CA THR A 113 2.53 2.76 -2.42
C THR A 113 1.25 3.21 -1.71
N ASN A 114 0.94 4.51 -1.75
CA ASN A 114 -0.33 5.04 -1.25
C ASN A 114 -1.48 4.93 -2.27
N CYS A 115 -1.23 4.41 -3.48
CA CYS A 115 -2.15 4.48 -4.59
C CYS A 115 -3.21 3.35 -4.55
N PHE A 116 -4.48 3.74 -4.60
CA PHE A 116 -5.62 2.84 -4.70
C PHE A 116 -5.91 2.61 -6.19
N GLU A 117 -5.60 1.42 -6.70
CA GLU A 117 -5.84 1.08 -8.11
C GLU A 117 -6.98 0.07 -8.27
N ILE A 118 -7.83 0.29 -9.29
CA ILE A 118 -8.78 -0.71 -9.80
C ILE A 118 -8.45 -1.08 -11.25
N THR A 119 -8.96 -2.21 -11.71
CA THR A 119 -8.81 -2.68 -13.09
C THR A 119 -10.16 -2.58 -13.80
N LEU A 120 -10.21 -1.90 -14.94
CA LEU A 120 -11.43 -1.66 -15.69
C LEU A 120 -11.42 -2.49 -16.97
N GLU A 121 -12.28 -3.51 -17.04
CA GLU A 121 -12.54 -4.27 -18.26
C GLU A 121 -13.64 -3.56 -19.04
N LEU A 122 -13.32 -3.04 -20.23
CA LEU A 122 -14.19 -2.06 -20.92
C LEU A 122 -15.02 -2.67 -22.06
N SER A 123 -14.56 -3.76 -22.67
CA SER A 123 -15.20 -4.33 -23.85
C SER A 123 -14.99 -5.85 -23.94
N CYS A 124 -16.02 -6.58 -24.40
CA CYS A 124 -15.89 -8.01 -24.70
C CYS A 124 -14.89 -8.25 -25.84
N ASN A 125 -14.96 -7.43 -26.88
CA ASN A 125 -13.99 -7.47 -27.96
C ASN A 125 -12.73 -6.71 -27.53
N LYS A 126 -11.62 -7.44 -27.37
CA LYS A 126 -10.32 -6.88 -26.99
C LYS A 126 -9.78 -5.88 -28.01
N PHE A 127 -10.17 -6.02 -29.27
CA PHE A 127 -9.75 -5.16 -30.37
C PHE A 127 -10.98 -4.79 -31.20
N PRO A 128 -11.83 -3.87 -30.70
CA PRO A 128 -13.03 -3.46 -31.42
C PRO A 128 -12.66 -2.76 -32.73
N PRO A 129 -13.47 -2.92 -33.79
CA PRO A 129 -13.22 -2.23 -35.04
C PRO A 129 -13.46 -0.72 -34.87
N GLN A 130 -12.83 0.08 -35.73
CA GLN A 130 -12.78 1.54 -35.59
C GLN A 130 -14.16 2.19 -35.47
N GLU A 131 -15.15 1.67 -36.18
CA GLU A 131 -16.54 2.16 -36.17
C GLU A 131 -17.24 2.04 -34.81
N GLN A 132 -16.73 1.23 -33.89
CA GLN A 132 -17.28 1.09 -32.53
C GLN A 132 -16.66 2.08 -31.53
N LEU A 133 -15.50 2.68 -31.84
CA LEU A 133 -14.76 3.51 -30.89
C LEU A 133 -15.53 4.73 -30.40
N GLN A 134 -16.35 5.35 -31.25
CA GLN A 134 -17.18 6.49 -30.84
C GLN A 134 -18.24 6.07 -29.80
N ARG A 135 -18.84 4.89 -29.97
CA ARG A 135 -19.80 4.34 -29.01
C ARG A 135 -19.11 4.04 -27.68
N GLU A 136 -17.94 3.41 -27.72
CA GLU A 136 -17.15 3.10 -26.52
C GLU A 136 -16.77 4.37 -25.76
N TRP A 137 -16.27 5.39 -26.45
CA TRP A 137 -15.99 6.68 -25.84
C TRP A 137 -17.21 7.28 -25.15
N LEU A 138 -18.35 7.35 -25.84
CA LEU A 138 -19.57 7.92 -25.27
C LEU A 138 -20.10 7.11 -24.07
N GLY A 139 -19.89 5.79 -24.07
CA GLY A 139 -20.26 4.91 -22.95
C GLY A 139 -19.35 5.05 -21.72
N ASN A 140 -18.08 5.42 -21.92
CA ASN A 140 -17.07 5.51 -20.85
C ASN A 140 -16.82 6.94 -20.35
N ARG A 141 -17.13 7.97 -21.16
CA ARG A 141 -16.76 9.37 -20.87
C ARG A 141 -17.18 9.82 -19.48
N GLU A 142 -18.43 9.58 -19.09
CA GLU A 142 -18.93 10.00 -17.78
C GLU A 142 -18.25 9.22 -16.64
N ALA A 143 -18.11 7.90 -16.80
CA ALA A 143 -17.44 7.04 -15.82
C ALA A 143 -15.98 7.43 -15.57
N LEU A 144 -15.25 7.79 -16.64
CA LEU A 144 -13.87 8.27 -16.54
C LEU A 144 -13.78 9.56 -15.70
N ILE A 145 -14.70 10.51 -15.90
CA ILE A 145 -14.70 11.76 -15.14
C ILE A 145 -15.11 11.52 -13.69
N GLN A 146 -16.22 10.81 -13.43
CA GLN A 146 -16.67 10.55 -12.07
C GLN A 146 -15.66 9.75 -11.25
N PHE A 147 -14.92 8.84 -11.88
CA PHE A 147 -13.85 8.11 -11.20
C PHE A 147 -12.69 9.02 -10.81
N LEU A 148 -12.26 9.93 -11.69
CA LEU A 148 -11.23 10.92 -11.36
C LEU A 148 -11.67 11.83 -10.20
N GLU A 149 -12.95 12.20 -10.15
CA GLU A 149 -13.50 13.00 -9.05
C GLU A 149 -13.40 12.30 -7.68
N GLN A 150 -13.39 10.96 -7.65
CA GLN A 150 -13.25 10.21 -6.39
C GLN A 150 -11.90 10.41 -5.70
N VAL A 151 -10.88 10.96 -6.37
CA VAL A 151 -9.62 11.33 -5.71
C VAL A 151 -9.82 12.46 -4.68
N HIS A 152 -10.95 13.16 -4.73
CA HIS A 152 -11.31 14.28 -3.87
C HIS A 152 -12.33 13.89 -2.78
N GLN A 153 -12.16 12.74 -2.14
CA GLN A 153 -12.93 12.34 -0.94
C GLN A 153 -12.01 11.96 0.23
N GLY A 154 -12.60 11.72 1.40
CA GLY A 154 -11.87 11.30 2.59
C GLY A 154 -11.24 12.47 3.34
N ILE A 155 -9.96 12.34 3.68
CA ILE A 155 -9.20 13.36 4.41
C ILE A 155 -7.90 13.70 3.67
N LYS A 156 -7.41 14.92 3.84
CA LYS A 156 -6.09 15.35 3.39
C LYS A 156 -5.52 16.39 4.34
N GLY A 157 -4.23 16.65 4.29
CA GLY A 157 -3.63 17.74 5.05
C GLY A 157 -2.11 17.64 5.09
N MET A 158 -1.52 18.37 6.01
CA MET A 158 -0.08 18.44 6.23
C MET A 158 0.32 17.74 7.52
N VAL A 159 1.47 17.08 7.51
CA VAL A 159 2.16 16.66 8.74
C VAL A 159 3.35 17.58 8.96
N LEU A 160 3.37 18.26 10.11
CA LEU A 160 4.31 19.32 10.46
C LEU A 160 5.02 19.02 11.77
N ASP A 161 6.23 19.54 11.95
CA ASP A 161 6.92 19.56 13.24
C ASP A 161 6.51 20.75 14.12
N GLU A 162 7.04 20.82 15.35
CA GLU A 162 6.79 21.93 16.29
C GLU A 162 7.21 23.31 15.75
N ASN A 163 8.03 23.39 14.70
CA ASN A 163 8.49 24.62 14.06
C ASN A 163 7.77 24.89 12.72
N CYS A 164 6.68 24.18 12.43
CA CYS A 164 5.92 24.25 11.18
C CYS A 164 6.70 23.82 9.92
N ASN A 165 7.76 23.02 10.06
CA ASN A 165 8.42 22.39 8.92
C ASN A 165 7.65 21.14 8.50
N ASN A 166 7.64 20.87 7.19
CA ASN A 166 7.01 19.68 6.62
C ASN A 166 7.73 18.39 7.05
N LEU A 167 6.95 17.38 7.45
CA LEU A 167 7.45 16.04 7.78
C LEU A 167 7.12 15.04 6.66
N THR A 168 8.14 14.70 5.88
CA THR A 168 8.09 13.68 4.83
C THR A 168 8.04 12.27 5.43
N GLY A 169 7.25 11.37 4.83
CA GLY A 169 7.22 9.95 5.22
C GLY A 169 6.61 9.70 6.60
N ALA A 170 5.87 10.65 7.15
CA ALA A 170 5.05 10.43 8.33
C ALA A 170 3.93 9.44 7.98
N VAL A 171 3.60 8.55 8.91
CA VAL A 171 2.57 7.51 8.74
C VAL A 171 1.26 8.01 9.30
N ILE A 172 0.18 7.86 8.52
CA ILE A 172 -1.18 8.22 8.88
C ILE A 172 -2.00 6.94 8.92
N SER A 173 -2.40 6.55 10.12
CA SER A 173 -3.17 5.35 10.40
C SER A 173 -4.60 5.69 10.81
N VAL A 174 -5.54 4.82 10.43
CA VAL A 174 -6.96 4.97 10.76
C VAL A 174 -7.40 3.78 11.59
N THR A 175 -7.91 4.03 12.80
CA THR A 175 -8.38 2.97 13.69
C THR A 175 -9.43 2.10 12.99
N GLY A 176 -9.18 0.79 12.95
CA GLY A 176 -10.07 -0.19 12.32
C GLY A 176 -9.77 -0.51 10.85
N ILE A 177 -8.88 0.24 10.20
CA ILE A 177 -8.44 -0.02 8.82
C ILE A 177 -6.95 -0.38 8.84
N ASN A 178 -6.63 -1.65 8.64
CA ASN A 178 -5.26 -2.16 8.69
C ASN A 178 -4.48 -1.93 7.39
N HIS A 179 -4.43 -0.68 6.96
CA HIS A 179 -3.65 -0.22 5.82
C HIS A 179 -3.38 1.26 6.08
N ASP A 180 -2.11 1.65 6.23
CA ASP A 180 -1.71 3.04 6.52
C ASP A 180 -1.31 3.75 5.23
N VAL A 181 -1.34 5.09 5.22
CA VAL A 181 -0.72 5.91 4.16
C VAL A 181 0.44 6.73 4.71
N THR A 182 1.23 7.30 3.81
CA THR A 182 2.38 8.14 4.16
C THR A 182 2.28 9.54 3.57
N SER A 183 2.85 10.53 4.27
CA SER A 183 3.01 11.88 3.72
C SER A 183 4.09 11.90 2.63
N GLY A 184 3.85 12.71 1.59
CA GLY A 184 4.75 12.92 0.47
C GLY A 184 5.97 13.78 0.81
N GLU A 185 6.77 14.11 -0.21
CA GLU A 185 7.99 14.92 -0.06
C GLU A 185 7.72 16.31 0.54
N HIS A 186 6.52 16.87 0.30
CA HIS A 186 6.12 18.16 0.84
C HIS A 186 5.40 18.06 2.18
N GLY A 187 5.34 16.87 2.81
CA GLY A 187 4.64 16.63 4.07
C GLY A 187 3.12 16.56 3.95
N ASP A 188 2.58 16.71 2.74
CA ASP A 188 1.17 16.55 2.43
C ASP A 188 0.77 15.07 2.38
N TYR A 189 -0.44 14.76 2.80
CA TYR A 189 -0.99 13.41 2.73
C TYR A 189 -2.43 13.42 2.26
N PHE A 190 -2.86 12.27 1.74
CA PHE A 190 -4.22 12.03 1.28
C PHE A 190 -4.65 10.64 1.74
N ARG A 191 -5.84 10.55 2.30
CA ARG A 191 -6.42 9.28 2.72
C ARG A 191 -7.87 9.22 2.28
N LEU A 192 -8.11 8.45 1.23
CA LEU A 192 -9.46 8.14 0.76
C LEU A 192 -10.20 7.38 1.86
N LEU A 193 -11.39 7.86 2.19
CA LEU A 193 -12.31 7.27 3.17
C LEU A 193 -13.73 7.50 2.69
N LEU A 194 -14.63 6.62 3.11
CA LEU A 194 -16.07 6.83 2.96
C LEU A 194 -16.56 7.84 4.01
N PRO A 195 -17.78 8.40 3.86
CA PRO A 195 -18.37 9.24 4.89
C PRO A 195 -18.49 8.51 6.23
N GLY A 196 -18.08 9.16 7.31
CA GLY A 196 -18.03 8.56 8.64
C GLY A 196 -17.18 9.35 9.63
N THR A 197 -17.17 8.92 10.89
CA THR A 197 -16.27 9.48 11.91
C THR A 197 -15.17 8.48 12.22
N TYR A 198 -13.93 8.93 12.17
CA TYR A 198 -12.73 8.12 12.30
C TYR A 198 -11.82 8.67 13.40
N THR A 199 -11.06 7.78 14.03
CA THR A 199 -9.92 8.14 14.86
C THR A 199 -8.65 7.95 14.03
N VAL A 200 -7.92 9.02 13.80
CA VAL A 200 -6.78 9.08 12.88
C VAL A 200 -5.52 9.43 13.67
N THR A 201 -4.43 8.71 13.47
CA THR A 201 -3.16 8.95 14.15
C THR A 201 -2.06 9.23 13.14
N ALA A 202 -1.35 10.34 13.32
CA ALA A 202 -0.12 10.63 12.61
C ALA A 202 1.10 10.30 13.47
N LYS A 203 2.11 9.68 12.88
CA LYS A 203 3.36 9.29 13.53
C LYS A 203 4.55 9.52 12.62
N ALA A 204 5.64 10.04 13.16
CA ALA A 204 6.93 10.12 12.47
C ALA A 204 8.08 9.64 13.39
N PRO A 205 9.17 9.06 12.83
CA PRO A 205 10.34 8.69 13.64
C PRO A 205 10.92 9.89 14.41
N GLY A 206 11.09 9.73 15.73
CA GLY A 206 11.61 10.80 16.61
C GLY A 206 10.55 11.80 17.10
N TYR A 207 9.28 11.59 16.77
CA TYR A 207 8.16 12.42 17.19
C TYR A 207 7.14 11.60 17.99
N ASP A 208 6.49 12.25 18.95
CA ASP A 208 5.36 11.66 19.66
C ASP A 208 4.14 11.62 18.73
N PRO A 209 3.41 10.49 18.67
CA PRO A 209 2.25 10.35 17.80
C PRO A 209 1.12 11.29 18.25
N LYS A 210 0.37 11.82 17.28
CA LYS A 210 -0.81 12.66 17.54
C LYS A 210 -2.05 12.00 16.95
N THR A 211 -3.10 11.91 17.76
CA THR A 211 -4.39 11.30 17.40
C THR A 211 -5.49 12.33 17.42
N GLU A 212 -6.31 12.35 16.37
CA GLU A 212 -7.45 13.24 16.20
C GLU A 212 -8.71 12.44 15.85
N THR A 213 -9.87 12.94 16.26
CA THR A 213 -11.17 12.43 15.80
C THR A 213 -11.65 13.30 14.65
N VAL A 214 -11.89 12.69 13.49
CA VAL A 214 -12.20 13.38 12.24
C VAL A 214 -13.53 12.89 11.68
N THR A 215 -14.36 13.81 11.20
CA THR A 215 -15.58 13.47 10.46
C THR A 215 -15.39 13.74 8.97
N VAL A 216 -15.63 12.73 8.14
CA VAL A 216 -15.64 12.77 6.68
C VAL A 216 -17.08 12.92 6.20
N GLY A 217 -17.35 13.97 5.42
CA GLY A 217 -18.66 14.20 4.80
C GLY A 217 -18.80 13.51 3.44
N PRO A 218 -20.00 13.59 2.81
CA PRO A 218 -20.25 13.05 1.47
C PRO A 218 -19.73 13.94 0.32
N ALA A 219 -19.16 15.10 0.64
CA ALA A 219 -18.67 16.07 -0.34
C ALA A 219 -17.13 15.95 -0.49
N GLY A 220 -16.44 17.09 -0.65
CA GLY A 220 -14.98 17.14 -0.73
C GLY A 220 -14.27 16.66 0.55
N PRO A 221 -12.94 16.55 0.50
CA PRO A 221 -12.16 15.96 1.59
C PRO A 221 -12.09 16.92 2.79
N THR A 222 -12.16 16.37 4.01
CA THR A 222 -11.92 17.13 5.24
C THR A 222 -10.42 17.43 5.36
N VAL A 223 -10.05 18.69 5.57
CA VAL A 223 -8.66 19.09 5.80
C VAL A 223 -8.29 18.85 7.27
N VAL A 224 -7.24 18.08 7.52
CA VAL A 224 -6.75 17.74 8.86
C VAL A 224 -5.23 17.81 8.88
N ASP A 225 -4.71 18.79 9.60
CA ASP A 225 -3.26 18.94 9.77
C ASP A 225 -2.79 18.34 11.11
N PHE A 226 -1.66 17.67 11.07
CA PHE A 226 -1.03 17.09 12.26
C PHE A 226 0.27 17.82 12.57
N GLN A 227 0.31 18.53 13.68
CA GLN A 227 1.56 19.04 14.25
C GLN A 227 2.10 18.07 15.29
N LEU A 228 3.27 17.50 15.04
CA LEU A 228 3.94 16.53 15.91
C LEU A 228 5.06 17.21 16.70
N ASN A 229 5.23 16.79 17.96
CA ASN A 229 6.31 17.27 18.83
C ASN A 229 7.41 16.22 18.91
N ARG A 230 8.68 16.63 18.93
CA ARG A 230 9.79 15.71 19.18
C ARG A 230 9.62 14.92 20.48
N SER A 231 9.86 13.62 20.40
CA SER A 231 9.87 12.75 21.57
C SER A 231 11.02 13.14 22.49
N THR A 232 10.71 13.37 23.77
CA THR A 232 11.71 13.72 24.79
C THR A 232 12.59 12.54 25.23
N SER A 233 12.36 11.35 24.68
CA SER A 233 13.02 10.11 25.10
C SER A 233 14.01 9.60 24.04
N GLN A 234 15.20 10.22 23.94
CA GLN A 234 16.51 9.56 23.70
C GLN A 234 17.68 10.54 23.96
N VAL A 235 17.97 10.83 25.23
CA VAL A 235 19.35 11.04 25.69
C VAL A 235 19.54 10.13 26.89
N TYR A 236 19.80 8.85 26.66
CA TYR A 236 20.46 8.06 27.70
C TYR A 236 21.87 8.63 27.84
N PRO A 237 22.29 9.11 29.03
CA PRO A 237 23.68 9.45 29.24
C PRO A 237 24.49 8.17 29.03
N MET A 238 25.40 8.16 28.06
CA MET A 238 26.38 7.08 27.99
C MET A 238 27.09 6.98 29.36
N PRO A 239 27.21 5.78 29.95
CA PRO A 239 28.05 5.62 31.12
C PRO A 239 29.45 6.09 30.77
N LYS A 240 29.95 7.10 31.50
CA LYS A 240 31.35 7.56 31.38
C LYS A 240 32.25 6.33 31.51
N ALA A 241 33.09 6.11 30.50
CA ALA A 241 34.12 5.08 30.56
C ALA A 241 34.99 5.30 31.82
N PRO A 242 35.31 4.26 32.59
CA PRO A 242 36.17 4.40 33.76
C PRO A 242 37.56 4.90 33.30
N GLY A 243 37.98 6.02 33.89
CA GLY A 243 39.24 6.68 33.57
C GLY A 243 40.42 5.71 33.68
N ARG A 244 41.25 5.67 32.64
CA ARG A 244 42.57 5.04 32.68
C ARG A 244 43.45 5.83 33.65
N GLY A 245 43.57 5.34 34.88
CA GLY A 245 44.63 5.74 35.79
C GLY A 245 45.99 5.38 35.18
N GLN A 246 46.83 6.40 34.97
CA GLN A 246 48.25 6.22 34.70
C GLN A 246 48.93 5.74 35.98
N GLY A 247 49.45 4.52 35.93
CA GLY A 247 50.26 3.93 37.01
C GLY A 247 51.38 3.10 36.40
N SER A 248 52.43 3.78 35.94
CA SER A 248 53.67 3.17 35.47
C SER A 248 54.49 2.61 36.64
N LYS A 249 54.76 1.30 36.65
CA LYS A 249 55.95 0.73 37.29
C LYS A 249 56.59 -0.35 36.40
N PRO A 250 57.94 -0.42 36.30
CA PRO A 250 58.61 -1.24 35.29
C PRO A 250 58.93 -2.67 35.77
N LYS A 251 59.15 -3.52 34.77
CA LYS A 251 59.45 -4.96 34.79
C LYS A 251 60.67 -5.34 35.63
N GLN A 252 60.62 -6.52 36.26
CA GLN A 252 61.78 -7.39 36.47
C GLN A 252 61.49 -8.80 35.95
N ALA A 253 62.48 -9.35 35.24
CA ALA A 253 62.45 -10.66 34.62
C ALA A 253 63.13 -11.72 35.51
N ARG A 254 62.64 -12.96 35.50
CA ARG A 254 63.49 -14.19 35.50
C ARG A 254 62.67 -15.49 35.38
N THR A 255 62.86 -16.14 34.24
CA THR A 255 63.06 -17.60 33.99
C THR A 255 62.84 -18.61 35.14
N SER A 256 62.02 -19.65 34.91
CA SER A 256 62.45 -20.99 34.43
C SER A 256 61.57 -22.17 34.87
N ARG A 257 61.53 -23.19 33.99
CA ARG A 257 61.33 -24.65 34.20
C ARG A 257 59.92 -25.27 34.24
N LYS A 258 59.59 -25.90 33.10
CA LYS A 258 59.23 -27.33 32.87
C LYS A 258 58.46 -28.06 33.99
N LYS A 259 57.31 -28.65 33.62
CA LYS A 259 57.05 -30.10 33.73
C LYS A 259 55.81 -30.55 32.94
N ASP A 260 56.09 -31.45 31.99
CA ASP A 260 55.36 -32.66 31.58
C ASP A 260 53.85 -32.63 31.29
N LEU A 261 53.54 -32.76 29.99
CA LEU A 261 52.30 -33.33 29.47
C LEU A 261 52.36 -34.87 29.58
N ALA A 262 51.34 -35.46 30.20
CA ALA A 262 50.97 -36.85 30.00
C ALA A 262 49.45 -36.97 29.78
N THR A 263 49.10 -37.12 28.50
CA THR A 263 48.14 -38.06 27.91
C THR A 263 46.98 -38.57 28.78
N LYS A 264 45.74 -38.33 28.33
CA LYS A 264 44.81 -39.41 27.92
C LYS A 264 43.59 -38.89 27.14
N ARG A 265 43.49 -39.40 25.91
CA ARG A 265 42.30 -39.47 25.06
C ARG A 265 41.24 -40.37 25.72
N HIS A 266 39.94 -40.09 25.59
CA HIS A 266 39.06 -40.66 24.56
C HIS A 266 37.56 -40.55 24.91
N ARG A 267 36.80 -40.06 23.92
CA ARG A 267 35.54 -40.57 23.35
C ARG A 267 34.35 -40.91 24.27
N GLY A 268 33.23 -40.26 23.96
CA GLY A 268 31.87 -40.83 24.06
C GLY A 268 30.85 -39.89 23.43
N PRO A 269 29.89 -40.36 22.59
CA PRO A 269 29.19 -39.53 21.60
C PRO A 269 27.73 -39.20 21.96
N ALA A 270 27.16 -38.37 21.07
CA ALA A 270 25.74 -38.06 20.82
C ALA A 270 25.02 -37.17 21.85
#